data_AF-A0A416FEF7-F1
#
_entry.id   AF-A0A416FEF7-F1
#
_cell.length_a   1.000
_cell.length_b   1.000
_cell.length_c   1.000
_cell.angle_alpha   90.00
_cell.angle_beta   90.00
_cell.angle_gamma   90.00
#
_symmetry.space_group_name_H-M   'P 1'
#
loop_
_entity.id
_entity.type
_entity.pdbx_description
1 polymer ?
#
loop_
_entity_poly.entity_id
_entity_poly.type
_entity_poly.pdbx_seq_one_letter_code
_entity_poly.pdbx_strand_id
1 'polypeptide(L)' 'MNKRFEELKKELFNWGTDYIEEFLGYEIDYDWSKDTIDNAMDEAYEQMPEEELEVFYQKFLIK' A
#
# COMPACT_ATOMS: atom_id res chain seq x y z
N MET A 1 -6.05 13.80 0.60
CA MET A 1 -5.51 12.46 0.84
C MET A 1 -5.54 12.16 2.33
N ASN A 2 -5.86 10.92 2.73
CA ASN A 2 -5.95 10.55 4.14
C ASN A 2 -4.53 10.43 4.74
N LYS A 3 -4.23 11.19 5.80
CA LYS A 3 -2.89 11.19 6.43
C LYS A 3 -2.47 9.79 6.90
N ARG A 4 -3.43 8.97 7.36
CA ARG A 4 -3.18 7.59 7.81
C ARG A 4 -2.76 6.70 6.63
N PHE A 5 -3.32 6.95 5.45
CA PHE A 5 -2.93 6.24 4.24
C PHE A 5 -1.52 6.62 3.76
N GLU A 6 -1.14 7.91 3.83
CA GLU A 6 0.23 8.32 3.51
C GLU A 6 1.27 7.68 4.44
N GLU A 7 0.93 7.45 5.70
CA GLU A 7 1.78 6.72 6.65
C GLU A 7 1.86 5.23 6.27
N LEU A 8 0.75 4.60 5.89
CA LEU A 8 0.74 3.22 5.42
C LEU A 8 1.62 3.05 4.17
N LYS A 9 1.49 3.93 3.17
CA LYS A 9 2.32 3.88 1.95
C LYS A 9 3.81 3.92 2.28
N LYS A 10 4.21 4.80 3.21
CA LYS A 10 5.61 4.88 3.67
C LYS A 10 6.07 3.60 4.33
N GLU A 11 5.25 3.01 5.20
CA GLU A 11 5.60 1.74 5.84
C GLU A 11 5.68 0.61 4.81
N LEU A 12 4.74 0.48 3.87
CA LEU A 12 4.81 -0.52 2.81
C LEU A 12 6.11 -0.41 1.99
N PHE A 13 6.51 0.81 1.61
CA PHE A 13 7.81 1.03 0.98
C PHE A 13 9.01 0.68 1.86
N ASN A 14 8.92 0.86 3.19
CA ASN A 14 10.00 0.48 4.12
C ASN A 14 10.12 -1.03 4.30
N TRP A 15 8.98 -1.75 4.31
CA TRP A 15 8.94 -3.20 4.46
C TRP A 15 9.36 -3.94 3.18
N GLY A 16 9.12 -3.33 2.01
CA GLY A 16 9.61 -3.81 0.73
C GLY A 16 8.50 -4.28 -0.22
N THR A 17 8.91 -4.69 -1.41
CA THR A 17 8.01 -4.99 -2.54
C THR A 17 6.98 -6.07 -2.21
N ASP A 18 7.34 -7.13 -1.50
CA ASP A 18 6.42 -8.23 -1.14
C ASP A 18 5.13 -7.74 -0.47
N TYR A 19 5.23 -6.74 0.41
CA TYR A 19 4.07 -6.19 1.12
C TYR A 19 3.28 -5.19 0.29
N ILE A 20 3.95 -4.52 -0.66
CA ILE A 20 3.28 -3.69 -1.64
C ILE A 20 2.46 -4.60 -2.58
N GLU A 21 3.01 -5.72 -3.03
CA GLU A 21 2.29 -6.71 -3.85
C GLU A 21 1.12 -7.34 -3.09
N GLU A 22 1.27 -7.62 -1.79
CA GLU A 22 0.17 -8.05 -0.92
C GLU A 22 -0.95 -6.99 -0.86
N PHE A 23 -0.58 -5.71 -0.77
CA PHE A 23 -1.55 -4.60 -0.75
C PHE A 23 -2.26 -4.41 -2.10
N LEU A 24 -1.52 -4.54 -3.21
CA LEU A 24 -2.06 -4.39 -4.56
C LEU A 24 -2.86 -5.63 -5.03
N GLY A 25 -2.56 -6.81 -4.46
CA GLY A 25 -3.13 -8.09 -4.86
C GLY A 25 -2.53 -8.66 -6.14
N TYR A 26 -1.39 -8.13 -6.61
CA TYR A 26 -0.68 -8.60 -7.79
C TYR A 26 0.83 -8.26 -7.70
N GLU A 27 1.63 -8.98 -8.48
CA GLU A 27 3.09 -8.79 -8.55
C GLU A 27 3.45 -7.49 -9.30
N ILE A 28 4.46 -6.78 -8.80
CA ILE A 28 4.96 -5.54 -9.41
C ILE A 28 6.09 -5.89 -10.37
N ASP A 29 6.05 -5.37 -11.60
CA ASP A 29 7.15 -5.53 -12.54
C ASP A 29 8.40 -4.74 -12.08
N TYR A 30 9.57 -5.31 -12.34
CA TYR A 30 10.87 -4.74 -11.94
C TYR A 30 11.13 -3.34 -12.53
N ASP A 31 10.49 -2.98 -13.64
CA ASP A 31 10.64 -1.69 -14.31
C ASP A 31 9.70 -0.61 -13.75
N TRP A 32 8.81 -0.95 -12.81
CA TRP A 32 7.92 0.02 -12.19
C TRP A 32 8.71 1.06 -11.40
N SER A 33 8.45 2.32 -11.74
CA SER A 33 8.98 3.43 -10.96
C SER A 33 8.27 3.53 -9.62
N LYS A 34 8.92 4.19 -8.65
CA LYS A 34 8.29 4.50 -7.36
C LYS A 34 6.97 5.25 -7.54
N ASP A 35 6.90 6.18 -8.50
CA ASP A 35 5.70 6.96 -8.77
C ASP A 35 4.59 6.08 -9.36
N THR A 36 4.94 5.09 -10.19
CA THR A 36 4.00 4.09 -10.72
C THR A 36 3.39 3.26 -9.59
N ILE A 37 4.23 2.79 -8.66
CA ILE A 37 3.79 2.03 -7.49
C ILE A 37 2.91 2.90 -6.59
N ASP A 38 3.28 4.16 -6.36
CA ASP A 38 2.50 5.08 -5.54
C ASP A 38 1.09 5.32 -6.09
N ASN A 39 0.99 5.55 -7.41
CA ASN A 39 -0.31 5.70 -8.08
C ASN A 39 -1.13 4.41 -8.02
N ALA A 40 -0.51 3.24 -8.20
CA ALA A 40 -1.20 1.96 -8.09
C ALA A 40 -1.77 1.72 -6.68
N MET A 41 -1.03 2.10 -5.64
CA MET A 41 -1.53 2.01 -4.27
C MET A 41 -2.71 2.97 -4.04
N ASP A 42 -2.70 4.16 -4.64
CA ASP A 42 -3.81 5.10 -4.56
C ASP A 42 -5.08 4.52 -5.22
N GLU A 43 -4.93 3.92 -6.40
CA GLU A 43 -6.03 3.24 -7.10
C GLU A 43 -6.57 2.04 -6.32
N ALA A 44 -5.68 1.25 -5.70
CA ALA A 44 -6.07 0.15 -4.83
C ALA A 44 -6.84 0.67 -3.60
N TYR A 45 -6.37 1.74 -2.97
CA TYR A 45 -7.01 2.37 -1.83
C TYR A 45 -8.44 2.88 -2.14
N GLU A 46 -8.67 3.44 -3.33
CA GLU A 46 -10.00 3.89 -3.73
C GLU A 46 -11.00 2.75 -3.93
N GLN A 47 -10.51 1.54 -4.22
CA GLN A 47 -11.32 0.35 -4.48
C GLN A 47 -11.41 -0.60 -3.27
N MET A 48 -10.47 -0.49 -2.32
CA MET A 48 -10.37 -1.37 -1.17
C MET A 48 -11.47 -1.10 -0.14
N PRO A 49 -12.19 -2.14 0.32
CA PRO A 49 -13.13 -2.00 1.42
C PRO A 49 -12.43 -1.50 2.70
N GLU A 50 -13.14 -0.69 3.48
CA GLU A 50 -12.61 -0.12 4.74
C GLU A 50 -12.16 -1.21 5.73
N GLU A 51 -12.87 -2.35 5.78
CA GLU A 51 -12.52 -3.48 6.64
C GLU A 51 -11.17 -4.10 6.27
N GLU A 52 -10.89 -4.27 4.97
CA GLU A 52 -9.61 -4.81 4.48
C GLU A 52 -8.48 -3.80 4.71
N LEU A 53 -8.73 -2.53 4.42
CA LEU A 53 -7.78 -1.45 4.65
C LEU A 53 -7.40 -1.33 6.13
N GLU A 54 -8.36 -1.52 7.05
CA GLU A 54 -8.08 -1.51 8.48
C GLU A 54 -7.14 -2.64 8.90
N VAL A 55 -7.18 -3.82 8.25
CA VAL A 55 -6.21 -4.90 8.49
C VAL A 55 -4.79 -4.42 8.17
N PHE A 56 -4.60 -3.71 7.05
CA PHE A 56 -3.29 -3.14 6.70
C PHE A 56 -2.84 -2.09 7.70
N TYR A 57 -3.74 -1.21 8.15
CA TYR A 57 -3.40 -0.25 9.20
C TYR A 57 -3.01 -0.93 10.51
N GLN A 58 -3.70 -2.01 10.90
CA GLN A 58 -3.36 -2.76 12.10
C GLN A 58 -2.02 -3.48 11.97
N LYS A 59 -1.72 -4.01 10.78
CA LYS A 59 -0.48 -4.76 10.51
C LYS A 59 0.76 -3.87 10.50
N PHE A 60 0.67 -2.67 9.93
CA PHE A 60 1.84 -1.82 9.67
C PHE A 60 1.93 -0.55 10.50
N LEU A 61 0.81 -0.01 10.99
CA LEU A 61 0.80 1.26 11.75
C LEU A 61 0.66 1.08 13.26
N ILE A 62 0.33 -0.13 13.74
CA ILE A 62 0.30 -0.41 15.18
C ILE A 62 1.70 -0.82 15.64
N LYS A 63 2.25 -0.02 16.56
CA LYS A 63 3.50 -0.29 17.28
C LYS A 63 3.27 -1.05 18.56
#